data_AF-A0A9Q1BWJ8-F1
#
_entry.id   AF-A0A9Q1BWJ8-F1
#
_cell.length_a   1.000
_cell.length_b   1.000
_cell.length_c   1.000
_cell.angle_alpha   90.00
_cell.angle_beta   90.00
_cell.angle_gamma   90.00
#
_symmetry.space_group_name_H-M   'P 1'
#
loop_
_entity.id
_entity.type
_entity.pdbx_description
1 polymer ?
#
loop_
_entity_poly.entity_id
_entity_poly.type
_entity_poly.pdbx_seq_one_letter_code
_entity_poly.pdbx_strand_id
1 'polypeptide(L)'
;MVILNNGIISTDVFSKPTDGHLYLLPSSSHPKHQVKSIPYSIALRLKRICSTPELLAKRVIEFKHYLIARGYDPQLVEEQFEKANKLPRSALLNPAKKSNSNRKYPLVLDFNPALPNANSIIRKHMHILHSSPRMTNLFPENSFFTAYRKCKSLKDLLRKSKSPYRTRTGDTVGCFKCERRRCDLCTNFLLQSSNFSSCATKKTYPIKSYVSCTSACIIYVATCFKCNLQYVGSTSTEFKVRFRNHKSDLLNNRGRCELAVHYNSSPHQLSDIKFIIIEQTYSKSNNDTALTKREGFWLAQLNTLFPLGLNKRKEFNSSKRISYLR
;
A
#
# COMPACT_ATOMS: atom_id res chain seq x y z
N MET A 1 0.09 26.54 -26.80
CA MET A 1 0.41 27.96 -26.79
C MET A 1 -0.32 28.58 -27.96
N VAL A 2 -1.06 29.66 -27.72
CA VAL A 2 -1.75 30.41 -28.78
C VAL A 2 -0.85 31.59 -29.12
N ILE A 3 -0.60 31.82 -30.41
CA ILE A 3 0.31 32.84 -30.92
C ILE A 3 -0.50 33.68 -31.92
N LEU A 4 -0.56 34.99 -31.70
CA LEU A 4 -1.22 35.92 -32.61
C LEU A 4 -0.19 36.51 -33.57
N ASN A 5 -0.27 36.13 -34.85
CA ASN A 5 0.62 36.63 -35.90
C ASN A 5 -0.20 37.46 -36.88
N ASN A 6 -0.01 38.78 -36.91
CA ASN A 6 -0.69 39.71 -37.83
C ASN A 6 -2.22 39.54 -37.86
N GLY A 7 -2.84 39.37 -36.69
CA GLY A 7 -4.29 39.16 -36.56
C GLY A 7 -4.77 37.72 -36.82
N ILE A 8 -3.88 36.81 -37.23
CA ILE A 8 -4.19 35.39 -37.43
C ILE A 8 -3.78 34.59 -36.19
N ILE A 9 -4.73 33.81 -35.67
CA ILE A 9 -4.49 32.90 -34.55
C ILE A 9 -3.74 31.67 -35.06
N SER A 10 -2.58 31.41 -34.48
CA SER A 10 -1.79 30.19 -34.69
C SER A 10 -1.57 29.46 -33.36
N THR A 11 -1.28 28.17 -33.45
CA THR A 11 -1.18 27.29 -32.28
C THR A 11 0.09 26.46 -32.32
N ASP A 12 0.68 26.26 -31.14
CA ASP A 12 1.86 25.44 -30.90
C ASP A 12 1.65 24.57 -29.65
N VAL A 13 2.43 23.50 -29.53
CA VAL A 13 2.43 22.60 -28.39
C VAL A 13 3.06 23.30 -27.19
N PHE A 14 2.35 23.30 -26.07
CA PHE A 14 2.86 23.85 -24.81
C PHE A 14 3.24 22.72 -23.86
N SER A 15 4.43 22.83 -23.27
CA SER A 15 4.93 21.98 -22.20
C SER A 15 5.18 22.84 -20.96
N LYS A 16 4.82 22.32 -19.79
CA LYS A 16 5.12 23.01 -18.52
C LYS A 16 6.63 22.92 -18.25
N PRO A 17 7.23 23.90 -17.54
CA PRO A 17 8.65 23.82 -17.15
C PRO A 17 9.01 22.57 -16.34
N THR A 18 8.03 21.97 -15.65
CA THR A 18 8.18 20.74 -14.87
C THR A 18 7.83 19.46 -15.62
N ASP A 19 7.47 19.54 -16.90
CA ASP A 19 7.16 18.36 -17.72
C ASP A 19 8.45 17.66 -18.14
N GLY A 20 8.73 16.51 -17.53
CA GLY A 20 9.88 15.67 -17.88
C GLY A 20 9.67 14.83 -19.14
N HIS A 21 8.56 14.98 -19.86
CA HIS A 21 8.21 14.19 -21.05
C HIS A 21 8.32 12.67 -20.80
N LEU A 22 7.88 12.25 -19.62
CA LEU A 22 8.00 10.88 -19.11
C LEU A 22 6.99 9.93 -19.78
N TYR A 23 7.18 9.67 -21.07
CA TYR A 23 6.42 8.66 -21.80
C TYR A 23 6.61 7.27 -21.18
N LEU A 24 5.69 6.37 -21.53
CA LEU A 24 5.76 4.99 -21.07
C LEU A 24 7.09 4.36 -21.50
N LEU A 25 7.79 3.68 -20.58
CA LEU A 25 9.05 3.01 -20.90
C LEU A 25 8.78 1.79 -21.80
N PRO A 26 9.58 1.58 -22.86
CA PRO A 26 9.43 0.39 -23.70
C PRO A 26 9.65 -0.94 -22.97
N SER A 27 10.49 -0.93 -21.92
CA SER A 27 10.74 -2.08 -21.04
C SER A 27 9.71 -2.27 -19.93
N SER A 28 8.71 -1.38 -19.81
CA SER A 28 7.69 -1.51 -18.78
C SER A 28 6.74 -2.67 -19.03
N SER A 29 6.08 -3.16 -17.98
CA SER A 29 5.10 -4.24 -18.03
C SER A 29 3.77 -3.81 -18.67
N HIS A 30 3.81 -3.48 -19.96
CA HIS A 30 2.67 -3.08 -20.78
C HIS A 30 2.65 -3.86 -22.10
N PRO A 31 1.48 -4.04 -22.73
CA PRO A 31 1.41 -4.67 -24.05
C PRO A 31 2.27 -3.94 -25.08
N LYS A 32 3.09 -4.68 -25.84
CA LYS A 32 4.01 -4.12 -26.85
C LYS A 32 3.33 -3.16 -27.83
N HIS A 33 2.11 -3.47 -28.25
CA HIS A 33 1.37 -2.61 -29.20
C HIS A 33 1.05 -1.23 -28.61
N GLN A 34 0.80 -1.11 -27.30
CA GLN A 34 0.54 0.18 -26.65
C GLN A 34 1.78 1.05 -26.68
N VAL A 35 2.93 0.50 -26.30
CA VAL A 35 4.22 1.19 -26.38
C VAL A 35 4.51 1.62 -27.81
N LYS A 36 4.44 0.70 -28.78
CA LYS A 36 4.73 0.99 -30.20
C LYS A 36 3.78 2.04 -30.81
N SER A 37 2.58 2.20 -30.28
CA SER A 37 1.61 3.20 -30.78
C SER A 37 1.86 4.63 -30.29
N ILE A 38 2.69 4.81 -29.27
CA ILE A 38 2.93 6.12 -28.65
C ILE A 38 3.59 7.12 -29.61
N PRO A 39 4.68 6.77 -30.34
CA PRO A 39 5.30 7.69 -31.30
C PRO A 39 4.32 8.19 -32.36
N TYR A 40 3.51 7.30 -32.93
CA TYR A 40 2.49 7.66 -33.92
C TYR A 40 1.42 8.59 -33.34
N SER A 41 0.93 8.29 -32.14
CA SER A 41 -0.08 9.09 -31.46
C SER A 41 0.43 10.50 -31.13
N ILE A 42 1.70 10.61 -30.75
CA ILE A 42 2.39 11.89 -30.53
C ILE A 42 2.49 12.66 -31.84
N ALA A 43 2.98 12.04 -32.92
CA ALA A 43 3.12 12.69 -34.22
C ALA A 43 1.77 13.23 -34.74
N LEU A 44 0.69 12.46 -34.63
CA LEU A 44 -0.67 12.92 -34.93
C LEU A 44 -1.13 14.08 -34.05
N ARG A 45 -0.72 14.11 -32.77
CA ARG A 45 -1.02 15.22 -31.87
C ARG A 45 -0.29 16.49 -32.29
N LEU A 46 1.01 16.39 -32.59
CA LEU A 46 1.81 17.53 -33.05
C LEU A 46 1.22 18.12 -34.33
N LYS A 47 0.87 17.26 -35.30
CA LYS A 47 0.32 17.68 -36.59
C LYS A 47 -1.04 18.38 -36.48
N ARG A 48 -1.87 18.00 -35.50
CA ARG A 48 -3.14 18.69 -35.24
C ARG A 48 -2.92 20.04 -34.58
N ILE A 49 -2.03 20.10 -33.57
CA ILE A 49 -1.83 21.28 -32.74
C ILE A 49 -1.00 22.34 -33.45
N CYS A 50 0.09 21.99 -34.13
CA CYS A 50 0.96 22.97 -34.78
C CYS A 50 0.27 23.54 -36.02
N SER A 51 0.08 24.86 -36.05
CA SER A 51 -0.61 25.51 -37.16
C SER A 51 0.29 25.75 -38.37
N THR A 52 1.59 26.02 -38.17
CA THR A 52 2.54 26.28 -39.27
C THR A 52 3.51 25.10 -39.49
N PRO A 53 3.97 24.88 -40.73
CA PRO A 53 4.94 23.83 -41.05
C PRO A 53 6.27 23.97 -40.30
N GLU A 54 6.75 25.20 -40.09
CA GLU A 54 8.03 25.51 -39.45
C GLU A 54 8.00 25.13 -37.97
N LEU A 55 6.91 25.49 -37.28
CA LEU A 55 6.68 25.09 -35.88
C LEU A 55 6.57 23.58 -35.77
N LEU A 56 5.84 22.94 -36.69
CA LEU A 56 5.72 21.48 -36.71
C LEU A 56 7.09 20.81 -36.87
N ALA A 57 7.92 21.28 -37.80
CA ALA A 57 9.26 20.73 -38.03
C ALA A 57 10.12 20.81 -36.77
N LYS A 58 10.11 21.97 -36.09
CA LYS A 58 10.81 22.16 -34.81
C LYS A 58 10.32 21.18 -33.73
N ARG A 59 9.01 21.09 -33.53
CA ARG A 59 8.41 20.20 -32.51
C ARG A 59 8.62 18.73 -32.81
N VAL A 60 8.64 18.34 -34.09
CA VAL A 60 8.95 16.95 -34.49
C VAL A 60 10.35 16.55 -34.02
N ILE A 61 11.35 17.40 -34.25
CA ILE A 61 12.73 17.15 -33.81
C ILE A 61 12.78 17.00 -32.28
N GLU A 62 12.18 17.93 -31.53
CA GLU A 62 12.14 17.88 -30.06
C GLU A 62 11.52 16.58 -29.53
N PHE A 63 10.34 16.20 -30.04
CA PHE A 63 9.61 15.03 -29.54
C PHE A 63 10.25 13.70 -29.96
N LYS A 64 10.92 13.64 -31.12
CA LYS A 64 11.75 12.48 -31.48
C LYS A 64 12.87 12.30 -30.46
N HIS A 65 13.58 13.37 -30.12
CA HIS A 65 14.62 13.32 -29.08
C HIS A 65 14.07 12.86 -27.73
N TYR A 66 12.92 13.36 -27.28
CA TYR A 66 12.32 12.91 -26.02
C TYR A 66 12.00 11.41 -26.01
N LEU A 67 11.50 10.87 -27.12
CA LEU A 67 11.20 9.44 -27.24
C LEU A 67 12.47 8.59 -27.25
N ILE A 68 13.49 8.99 -28.00
CA ILE A 68 14.78 8.27 -28.06
C ILE A 68 15.47 8.30 -26.70
N ALA A 69 15.52 9.46 -26.04
CA ALA A 69 16.05 9.59 -24.69
C ALA A 69 15.28 8.75 -23.66
N ARG A 70 13.99 8.48 -23.92
CA ARG A 70 13.17 7.58 -23.09
C ARG A 70 13.42 6.09 -23.36
N GLY A 71 14.24 5.76 -24.36
CA GLY A 71 14.63 4.39 -24.73
C GLY A 71 13.80 3.78 -25.85
N TYR A 72 13.06 4.58 -26.63
CA TYR A 72 12.40 4.09 -27.84
C TYR A 72 13.43 3.87 -28.95
N ASP A 73 13.20 2.83 -29.74
CA ASP A 73 14.00 2.53 -30.92
C ASP A 73 13.93 3.68 -31.95
N PRO A 74 15.09 4.26 -32.38
CA PRO A 74 15.11 5.41 -33.29
C PRO A 74 14.43 5.13 -34.64
N GLN A 75 14.62 3.93 -35.19
CA GLN A 75 14.02 3.54 -36.47
C GLN A 75 12.49 3.50 -36.37
N LEU A 76 11.95 2.85 -35.33
CA LEU A 76 10.51 2.84 -35.08
C LEU A 76 9.95 4.27 -34.93
N VAL A 77 10.66 5.14 -34.21
CA VAL A 77 10.24 6.53 -34.01
C VAL A 77 10.16 7.25 -35.36
N GLU A 78 11.18 7.12 -36.20
CA GLU A 78 11.19 7.73 -37.53
C GLU A 78 10.02 7.24 -38.38
N GLU A 79 9.88 5.91 -38.53
CA GLU A 79 8.82 5.27 -39.31
C GLU A 79 7.41 5.74 -38.88
N GLN A 80 7.16 5.84 -37.57
CA GLN A 80 5.86 6.30 -37.08
C GLN A 80 5.61 7.79 -37.36
N PHE A 81 6.64 8.63 -37.29
CA PHE A 81 6.50 10.05 -37.59
C PHE A 81 6.31 10.29 -39.09
N GLU A 82 7.04 9.59 -39.95
CA GLU A 82 6.84 9.61 -41.41
C GLU A 82 5.43 9.15 -41.79
N LYS A 83 4.96 8.07 -41.16
CA LYS A 83 3.60 7.57 -41.35
C LYS A 83 2.55 8.64 -41.02
N ALA A 84 2.71 9.37 -39.92
CA ALA A 84 1.83 10.48 -39.57
C ALA A 84 1.98 11.67 -40.53
N ASN A 85 3.18 11.89 -41.09
CA ASN A 85 3.43 12.98 -42.02
C ASN A 85 2.68 12.81 -43.36
N LYS A 86 2.42 11.58 -43.80
CA LYS A 86 1.63 11.30 -45.02
C LYS A 86 0.18 11.79 -44.95
N LEU A 87 -0.37 12.00 -43.75
CA LEU A 87 -1.76 12.44 -43.57
C LEU A 87 -1.88 13.96 -43.57
N PRO A 88 -2.72 14.59 -44.39
CA PRO A 88 -2.89 16.05 -44.37
C PRO A 88 -3.54 16.50 -43.05
N ARG A 89 -3.15 17.68 -42.56
CA ARG A 89 -3.67 18.24 -41.29
C ARG A 89 -5.19 18.41 -41.33
N SER A 90 -5.75 18.84 -42.46
CA SER A 90 -7.20 19.01 -42.67
C SER A 90 -7.97 17.72 -42.37
N ALA A 91 -7.47 16.57 -42.80
CA ALA A 91 -8.10 15.28 -42.52
C ALA A 91 -8.07 14.90 -41.03
N LEU A 92 -7.06 15.37 -40.28
CA LEU A 92 -6.92 15.07 -38.84
C LEU A 92 -7.76 15.96 -37.92
N LEU A 93 -8.17 17.13 -38.41
CA LEU A 93 -9.03 18.07 -37.67
C LEU A 93 -10.51 17.67 -37.76
N ASN A 94 -10.88 16.96 -38.82
CA ASN A 94 -12.25 16.48 -39.00
C ASN A 94 -12.51 15.27 -38.07
N PRO A 95 -13.64 15.26 -37.35
CA PRO A 95 -14.03 14.10 -36.56
C PRO A 95 -14.28 12.90 -37.48
N ALA A 96 -13.71 11.74 -37.13
CA ALA A 96 -13.94 10.51 -37.88
C ALA A 96 -15.42 10.11 -37.78
N LYS A 97 -16.03 9.73 -38.91
CA LYS A 97 -17.38 9.16 -38.93
C LYS A 97 -17.37 7.85 -38.12
N LYS A 98 -18.16 7.79 -37.05
CA LYS A 98 -18.35 6.55 -36.29
C LYS A 98 -19.14 5.58 -37.18
N SER A 99 -18.52 4.47 -37.59
CA SER A 99 -19.27 3.35 -38.16
C SER A 99 -20.18 2.76 -37.07
N ASN A 100 -21.39 2.34 -37.41
CA ASN A 100 -22.23 1.50 -36.54
C ASN A 100 -21.49 0.18 -36.30
N SER A 101 -20.70 0.10 -35.22
CA SER A 101 -19.91 -1.09 -34.92
C SER A 101 -20.77 -2.12 -34.20
N ASN A 102 -20.69 -3.37 -34.66
CA ASN A 102 -21.21 -4.52 -33.92
C ASN A 102 -20.74 -4.49 -32.46
N ARG A 103 -21.63 -4.89 -31.54
CA ARG A 103 -21.37 -4.92 -30.10
C ARG A 103 -20.10 -5.72 -29.81
N LYS A 104 -19.17 -5.13 -29.05
CA LYS A 104 -17.90 -5.76 -28.64
C LYS A 104 -17.92 -6.11 -27.15
N TYR A 105 -17.32 -7.24 -26.80
CA TYR A 105 -17.26 -7.79 -25.46
C TYR A 105 -15.80 -7.93 -25.02
N PRO A 106 -15.30 -7.02 -24.14
CA PRO A 106 -13.94 -7.09 -23.64
C PRO A 106 -13.81 -8.13 -22.51
N LEU A 107 -12.93 -9.11 -22.67
CA LEU A 107 -12.42 -9.88 -21.54
C LEU A 107 -11.29 -9.10 -20.88
N VAL A 108 -11.54 -8.60 -19.68
CA VAL A 108 -10.60 -7.75 -18.97
C VAL A 108 -9.67 -8.58 -18.09
N LEU A 109 -8.39 -8.65 -18.45
CA LEU A 109 -7.34 -9.39 -17.74
C LEU A 109 -6.27 -8.44 -17.21
N ASP A 110 -5.48 -8.86 -16.23
CA ASP A 110 -4.32 -8.09 -15.79
C ASP A 110 -3.11 -8.47 -16.67
N PHE A 111 -2.41 -7.48 -17.23
CA PHE A 111 -1.28 -7.73 -18.12
C PHE A 111 -0.05 -8.18 -17.34
N ASN A 112 0.51 -9.32 -17.73
CA ASN A 112 1.80 -9.79 -17.26
C ASN A 112 2.59 -10.31 -18.48
N PRO A 113 3.80 -9.77 -18.75
CA PRO A 113 4.61 -10.20 -19.89
C PRO A 113 5.05 -11.67 -19.83
N ALA A 114 5.00 -12.30 -18.65
CA ALA A 114 5.28 -13.73 -18.48
C ALA A 114 4.11 -14.64 -18.92
N LEU A 115 2.91 -14.08 -19.11
CA LEU A 115 1.74 -14.85 -19.54
C LEU A 115 1.68 -14.95 -21.08
N PRO A 116 1.13 -16.06 -21.61
CA PRO A 116 0.94 -16.20 -23.04
C PRO A 116 -0.09 -15.18 -23.58
N ASN A 117 -0.08 -14.98 -24.89
CA ASN A 117 -1.01 -14.06 -25.55
C ASN A 117 -2.46 -14.58 -25.46
N ALA A 118 -3.20 -14.09 -24.47
CA ALA A 118 -4.59 -14.49 -24.22
C ALA A 118 -5.49 -14.27 -25.44
N ASN A 119 -5.29 -13.19 -26.19
CA ASN A 119 -6.03 -12.93 -27.44
C ASN A 119 -5.81 -14.03 -28.50
N SER A 120 -4.61 -14.62 -28.55
CA SER A 120 -4.32 -15.72 -29.47
C SER A 120 -5.01 -17.00 -29.04
N ILE A 121 -4.97 -17.31 -27.74
CA ILE A 121 -5.61 -18.49 -27.16
C ILE A 121 -7.12 -18.44 -27.39
N ILE A 122 -7.75 -17.31 -27.10
CA ILE A 122 -9.20 -17.15 -27.23
C ILE A 122 -9.64 -17.30 -28.68
N ARG A 123 -8.91 -16.69 -29.63
CA ARG A 123 -9.22 -16.85 -31.06
C ARG A 123 -9.07 -18.30 -31.52
N LYS A 124 -8.01 -19.00 -31.09
CA LYS A 124 -7.80 -20.42 -31.40
C LYS A 124 -8.94 -21.30 -30.90
N HIS A 125 -9.48 -21.01 -29.71
CA HIS A 125 -10.51 -21.80 -29.05
C HIS A 125 -11.92 -21.21 -29.18
N MET A 126 -12.14 -20.24 -30.08
CA MET A 126 -13.45 -19.59 -30.26
C MET A 126 -14.54 -20.58 -30.68
N HIS A 127 -14.16 -21.62 -31.44
CA HIS A 127 -15.06 -22.70 -31.85
C HIS A 127 -15.73 -23.42 -30.66
N ILE A 128 -15.09 -23.46 -29.49
CA ILE A 128 -15.69 -24.04 -28.27
C ILE A 128 -16.89 -23.21 -27.84
N LEU A 129 -16.78 -21.88 -27.86
CA LEU A 129 -17.91 -20.99 -27.56
C LEU A 129 -19.01 -21.13 -28.62
N HIS A 130 -18.65 -21.32 -29.89
CA HIS A 130 -19.62 -21.45 -30.99
C HIS A 130 -20.24 -22.85 -31.14
N SER A 131 -19.84 -23.81 -30.31
CA SER A 131 -20.48 -25.14 -30.25
C SER A 131 -21.96 -25.08 -29.83
N SER A 132 -22.36 -24.02 -29.11
CA SER A 132 -23.74 -23.78 -28.71
C SER A 132 -24.37 -22.66 -29.55
N PRO A 133 -25.53 -22.90 -30.19
CA PRO A 133 -26.25 -21.85 -30.94
C PRO A 133 -26.57 -20.62 -30.10
N ARG A 134 -26.87 -20.81 -28.80
CA ARG A 134 -27.09 -19.72 -27.85
C ARG A 134 -25.85 -18.82 -27.73
N MET A 135 -24.66 -19.42 -27.70
CA MET A 135 -23.41 -18.68 -27.52
C MET A 135 -22.93 -18.00 -28.80
N THR A 136 -23.18 -18.60 -29.96
CA THR A 136 -22.95 -17.95 -31.26
C THR A 136 -23.80 -16.69 -31.43
N ASN A 137 -25.07 -16.73 -31.02
CA ASN A 137 -25.95 -15.56 -31.05
C ASN A 137 -25.50 -14.45 -30.08
N LEU A 138 -25.03 -14.83 -28.88
CA LEU A 138 -24.57 -13.86 -27.88
C LEU A 138 -23.18 -13.28 -28.17
N PHE A 139 -22.29 -14.08 -28.77
CA PHE A 139 -20.93 -13.68 -29.13
C PHE A 139 -20.65 -13.98 -30.61
N PRO A 140 -21.15 -13.15 -31.53
CA PRO A 140 -20.85 -13.27 -32.96
C PRO A 140 -19.35 -13.25 -33.24
N GLU A 141 -18.93 -13.70 -34.41
CA GLU A 141 -17.52 -13.62 -34.81
C GLU A 141 -16.95 -12.20 -34.64
N ASN A 142 -15.71 -12.14 -34.16
CA ASN A 142 -15.00 -10.89 -33.87
C ASN A 142 -15.67 -9.95 -32.85
N SER A 143 -16.73 -10.38 -32.15
CA SER A 143 -17.34 -9.60 -31.06
C SER A 143 -16.51 -9.63 -29.78
N PHE A 144 -15.72 -10.67 -29.56
CA PHE A 144 -14.94 -10.88 -28.34
C PHE A 144 -13.46 -10.47 -28.50
N PHE A 145 -12.89 -9.77 -27.52
CA PHE A 145 -11.46 -9.43 -27.53
C PHE A 145 -10.91 -9.29 -26.10
N THR A 146 -9.62 -9.53 -25.90
CA THR A 146 -8.99 -9.28 -24.60
C THR A 146 -8.58 -7.82 -24.45
N ALA A 147 -9.00 -7.22 -23.35
CA ALA A 147 -8.52 -5.94 -22.86
C ALA A 147 -7.63 -6.17 -21.64
N TYR A 148 -6.57 -5.38 -21.51
CA TYR A 148 -5.61 -5.53 -20.43
C TYR A 148 -5.65 -4.35 -19.46
N ARG A 149 -5.70 -4.64 -18.16
CA ARG A 149 -5.46 -3.70 -17.06
C ARG A 149 -4.02 -3.82 -16.58
N LYS A 150 -3.55 -2.77 -15.91
CA LYS A 150 -2.27 -2.78 -15.20
C LYS A 150 -2.36 -3.63 -13.93
N CYS A 151 -1.37 -4.49 -13.69
CA CYS A 151 -1.19 -5.16 -12.40
C CYS A 151 -1.02 -4.15 -11.25
N LYS A 152 -1.42 -4.54 -10.03
CA LYS A 152 -1.23 -3.72 -8.83
C LYS A 152 0.26 -3.47 -8.61
N SER A 153 0.64 -2.19 -8.55
CA SER A 153 2.02 -1.83 -8.20
C SER A 153 2.26 -2.02 -6.71
N LEU A 154 3.54 -2.09 -6.30
CA LEU A 154 3.90 -2.09 -4.88
C LEU A 154 3.27 -0.89 -4.14
N LYS A 155 3.25 0.28 -4.78
CA LYS A 155 2.54 1.46 -4.28
C LYS A 155 1.05 1.18 -4.04
N ASP A 156 0.37 0.53 -4.97
CA ASP A 156 -1.06 0.21 -4.83
C ASP A 156 -1.32 -0.82 -3.72
N LEU A 157 -0.39 -1.75 -3.51
CA LEU A 157 -0.45 -2.75 -2.45
C LEU A 157 -0.19 -2.13 -1.07
N LEU A 158 0.82 -1.27 -0.96
CA LEU A 158 1.23 -0.60 0.27
C LEU A 158 0.29 0.56 0.64
N ARG A 159 -0.35 1.20 -0.34
CA ARG A 159 -1.38 2.23 -0.14
C ARG A 159 -2.74 1.63 0.22
N LYS A 160 -2.79 0.62 1.08
CA LYS A 160 -3.99 0.35 1.87
C LYS A 160 -3.93 1.22 3.12
N SER A 161 -4.19 2.52 2.96
CA SER A 161 -4.18 3.52 4.05
C SER A 161 -5.52 3.66 4.78
N LYS A 162 -6.40 2.65 4.70
CA LYS A 162 -7.51 2.57 5.64
C LYS A 162 -7.15 1.53 6.68
N SER A 163 -6.55 2.05 7.75
CA SER A 163 -6.62 1.43 9.07
C SER A 163 -8.05 0.90 9.26
N PRO A 164 -8.28 -0.40 9.53
CA PRO A 164 -9.63 -0.90 9.81
C PRO A 164 -10.25 -0.25 11.05
N TYR A 165 -9.47 0.53 11.79
CA TYR A 165 -9.91 1.43 12.83
C TYR A 165 -10.73 2.58 12.23
N ARG A 166 -12.00 2.32 11.94
CA ARG A 166 -13.05 3.34 11.97
C ARG A 166 -13.21 3.79 13.42
N THR A 167 -12.37 4.69 13.88
CA THR A 167 -12.72 5.52 15.05
C THR A 167 -13.85 6.43 14.60
N ARG A 168 -15.04 6.28 15.20
CA ARG A 168 -16.09 7.28 15.04
C ARG A 168 -15.52 8.61 15.56
N THR A 169 -15.63 9.66 14.76
CA THR A 169 -15.26 11.02 15.16
C THR A 169 -16.06 11.38 16.41
N GLY A 170 -15.41 11.45 17.58
CA GLY A 170 -16.04 11.79 18.86
C GLY A 170 -15.65 10.91 20.05
N ASP A 171 -15.06 9.72 19.83
CA ASP A 171 -14.69 8.83 20.94
C ASP A 171 -13.39 9.28 21.62
N THR A 172 -13.38 9.32 22.95
CA THR A 172 -12.15 9.52 23.75
C THR A 172 -11.20 8.35 23.51
N VAL A 173 -9.96 8.63 23.09
CA VAL A 173 -8.94 7.59 22.82
C VAL A 173 -7.77 7.72 23.79
N GLY A 174 -7.20 6.58 24.19
CA GLY A 174 -6.15 6.54 25.20
C GLY A 174 -6.24 5.31 26.10
N CYS A 175 -5.22 5.18 26.95
CA CYS A 175 -5.22 4.24 28.07
C CYS A 175 -5.76 4.94 29.31
N PHE A 176 -6.83 4.39 29.89
CA PHE A 176 -7.55 4.95 31.02
C PHE A 176 -7.59 3.98 32.21
N LYS A 177 -7.64 4.54 33.41
CA LYS A 177 -7.89 3.77 34.64
C LYS A 177 -9.37 3.38 34.70
N CYS A 178 -9.66 2.21 35.27
CA CYS A 178 -11.05 1.84 35.55
C CYS A 178 -11.60 2.64 36.74
N GLU A 179 -12.92 2.71 36.85
CA GLU A 179 -13.63 3.44 37.92
C GLU A 179 -13.53 2.78 39.31
N ARG A 180 -12.95 1.58 39.40
CA ARG A 180 -12.81 0.85 40.67
C ARG A 180 -11.72 1.49 41.54
N ARG A 181 -12.14 2.14 42.64
CA ARG A 181 -11.27 2.82 43.61
C ARG A 181 -10.12 1.96 44.18
N ARG A 182 -10.30 0.64 44.29
CA ARG A 182 -9.31 -0.31 44.85
C ARG A 182 -8.61 -1.20 43.80
N CYS A 183 -8.52 -0.75 42.55
CA CYS A 183 -7.82 -1.52 41.52
C CYS A 183 -6.30 -1.37 41.65
N ASP A 184 -5.62 -2.37 42.24
CA ASP A 184 -4.16 -2.40 42.43
C ASP A 184 -3.35 -1.98 41.18
N LEU A 185 -3.68 -2.54 40.00
CA LEU A 185 -3.08 -2.12 38.73
C LEU A 185 -3.26 -0.62 38.45
N CYS A 186 -4.50 -0.11 38.51
CA CYS A 186 -4.78 1.27 38.13
C CYS A 186 -4.23 2.28 39.15
N THR A 187 -4.25 1.93 40.43
CA THR A 187 -3.75 2.78 41.50
C THR A 187 -2.23 2.93 41.40
N ASN A 188 -1.52 1.81 41.21
CA ASN A 188 -0.08 1.78 41.45
C ASN A 188 0.78 1.66 40.18
N PHE A 189 0.27 1.06 39.10
CA PHE A 189 1.12 0.58 37.99
C PHE A 189 0.70 1.04 36.59
N LEU A 190 -0.58 1.34 36.35
CA LEU A 190 -1.07 1.72 35.03
C LEU A 190 -0.88 3.22 34.77
N LEU A 191 -0.19 3.54 33.67
CA LEU A 191 -0.11 4.89 33.15
C LEU A 191 -1.38 5.23 32.36
N GLN A 192 -1.97 6.38 32.68
CA GLN A 192 -3.06 6.95 31.92
C GLN A 192 -2.52 8.02 30.98
N SER A 193 -2.71 7.82 29.68
CA SER A 193 -2.21 8.72 28.63
C SER A 193 -2.89 8.42 27.30
N SER A 194 -2.97 9.42 26.42
CA SER A 194 -3.36 9.26 25.01
C SER A 194 -2.18 8.90 24.10
N ASN A 195 -0.96 8.97 24.59
CA ASN A 195 0.28 8.70 23.86
C ASN A 195 1.25 7.85 24.68
N PHE A 196 2.16 7.16 24.01
CA PHE A 196 3.28 6.45 24.63
C PHE A 196 4.56 6.63 23.82
N SER A 197 5.71 6.50 24.46
CA SER A 197 7.01 6.73 23.83
C SER A 197 7.94 5.54 23.97
N SER A 198 8.77 5.30 22.96
CA SER A 198 9.85 4.31 23.03
C SER A 198 11.02 4.88 23.82
N CYS A 199 11.52 4.11 24.80
CA CYS A 199 12.75 4.46 25.50
C CYS A 199 13.97 4.37 24.59
N ALA A 200 13.99 3.41 23.65
CA ALA A 200 15.11 3.18 22.73
C ALA A 200 15.15 4.18 21.58
N THR A 201 14.02 4.40 20.89
CA THR A 201 13.97 5.25 19.68
C THR A 201 13.54 6.68 19.93
N LYS A 202 13.07 7.00 21.15
CA LYS A 202 12.49 8.29 21.56
C LYS A 202 11.27 8.74 20.75
N LYS A 203 10.72 7.86 19.90
CA LYS A 203 9.51 8.16 19.10
C LYS A 203 8.27 8.04 19.97
N THR A 204 7.32 8.94 19.74
CA THR A 204 6.02 8.97 20.43
C THR A 204 4.90 8.55 19.48
N TYR A 205 3.96 7.76 19.99
CA TYR A 205 2.85 7.18 19.23
C TYR A 205 1.52 7.48 19.91
N PRO A 206 0.47 7.85 19.15
CA PRO A 206 -0.88 7.99 19.68
C PRO A 206 -1.55 6.63 19.87
N ILE A 207 -2.28 6.49 20.96
CA ILE A 207 -3.17 5.36 21.23
C ILE A 207 -4.49 5.63 20.51
N LYS A 208 -4.86 4.74 19.59
CA LYS A 208 -5.97 4.95 18.64
C LYS A 208 -7.33 4.40 19.10
N SER A 209 -7.39 3.85 20.31
CA SER A 209 -8.58 3.20 20.86
C SER A 209 -8.75 3.59 22.33
N TYR A 210 -9.98 3.59 22.81
CA TYR A 210 -10.24 3.60 24.25
C TYR A 210 -9.85 2.23 24.83
N VAL A 211 -8.89 2.19 25.75
CA VAL A 211 -8.47 0.96 26.42
C VAL A 211 -8.32 1.20 27.91
N SER A 212 -8.58 0.16 28.71
CA SER A 212 -8.43 0.20 30.16
C SER A 212 -7.98 -1.15 30.70
N CYS A 213 -7.79 -1.26 32.02
CA CYS A 213 -7.38 -2.52 32.65
C CYS A 213 -8.38 -3.69 32.47
N THR A 214 -9.61 -3.40 32.04
CA THR A 214 -10.64 -4.40 31.71
C THR A 214 -10.67 -4.76 30.23
N SER A 215 -9.87 -4.12 29.39
CA SER A 215 -9.76 -4.48 27.97
C SER A 215 -9.04 -5.83 27.83
N ALA A 216 -9.60 -6.67 26.96
CA ALA A 216 -9.05 -7.97 26.54
C ALA A 216 -8.53 -7.89 25.10
N CYS A 217 -7.72 -8.88 24.68
CA CYS A 217 -7.08 -8.90 23.37
C CYS A 217 -6.26 -7.63 23.09
N ILE A 218 -5.36 -7.28 24.01
CA ILE A 218 -4.56 -6.06 23.97
C ILE A 218 -3.05 -6.33 23.83
N ILE A 219 -2.34 -5.29 23.39
CA ILE A 219 -0.89 -5.16 23.45
C ILE A 219 -0.57 -4.08 24.48
N TYR A 220 0.41 -4.34 25.34
CA TYR A 220 0.87 -3.41 26.37
C TYR A 220 2.40 -3.28 26.36
N VAL A 221 2.87 -2.20 26.96
CA VAL A 221 4.29 -1.95 27.23
C VAL A 221 4.48 -1.89 28.73
N ALA A 222 5.46 -2.61 29.25
CA ALA A 222 5.99 -2.44 30.60
C ALA A 222 7.31 -1.68 30.51
N THR A 223 7.44 -0.59 31.24
CA THR A 223 8.65 0.24 31.29
C THR A 223 9.28 0.11 32.66
N CYS A 224 10.53 -0.31 32.72
CA CYS A 224 11.37 -0.17 33.90
C CYS A 224 11.99 1.23 33.87
N PHE A 225 11.55 2.13 34.76
CA PHE A 225 12.06 3.49 34.84
C PHE A 225 13.46 3.57 35.44
N LYS A 226 13.86 2.58 36.24
CA LYS A 226 15.21 2.49 36.78
C LYS A 226 16.26 2.25 35.69
N CYS A 227 15.98 1.33 34.77
CA CYS A 227 16.90 0.96 33.69
C CYS A 227 16.59 1.64 32.36
N ASN A 228 15.45 2.33 32.25
CA ASN A 228 14.96 2.93 31.02
C ASN A 228 14.81 1.90 29.87
N LEU A 229 14.38 0.68 30.21
CA LEU A 229 14.17 -0.44 29.29
C LEU A 229 12.69 -0.80 29.23
N GLN A 230 12.25 -1.26 28.07
CA GLN A 230 10.85 -1.60 27.80
C GLN A 230 10.69 -3.07 27.42
N TYR A 231 9.55 -3.63 27.81
CA TYR A 231 9.04 -4.93 27.42
C TYR A 231 7.68 -4.75 26.74
N VAL A 232 7.51 -5.31 25.55
CA VAL A 232 6.19 -5.43 24.90
C VAL A 232 5.65 -6.82 25.17
N GLY A 233 4.36 -6.88 25.52
CA GLY A 233 3.64 -8.13 25.65
C GLY A 233 2.22 -8.03 25.09
N SER A 234 1.61 -9.18 24.83
CA SER A 234 0.18 -9.29 24.51
C SER A 234 -0.59 -10.13 25.53
N THR A 235 -1.92 -9.98 25.53
CA THR A 235 -2.84 -10.86 26.29
C THR A 235 -4.19 -10.97 25.61
N SER A 236 -4.77 -12.17 25.61
CA SER A 236 -6.15 -12.41 25.17
C SER A 236 -7.17 -12.17 26.30
N THR A 237 -6.76 -12.28 27.56
CA THR A 237 -7.62 -11.98 28.73
C THR A 237 -7.57 -10.51 29.10
N GLU A 238 -8.43 -10.07 30.03
CA GLU A 238 -8.39 -8.70 30.58
C GLU A 238 -7.00 -8.37 31.14
N PHE A 239 -6.51 -7.15 30.88
CA PHE A 239 -5.15 -6.77 31.26
C PHE A 239 -4.88 -6.86 32.77
N LYS A 240 -5.87 -6.54 33.62
CA LYS A 240 -5.76 -6.70 35.09
C LYS A 240 -5.44 -8.14 35.52
N VAL A 241 -5.87 -9.14 34.76
CA VAL A 241 -5.55 -10.55 35.02
C VAL A 241 -4.09 -10.82 34.63
N ARG A 242 -3.67 -10.39 33.43
CA ARG A 242 -2.27 -10.54 32.99
C ARG A 242 -1.28 -9.85 33.92
N PHE A 243 -1.65 -8.68 34.44
CA PHE A 243 -0.85 -7.93 35.41
C PHE A 243 -0.67 -8.69 36.72
N ARG A 244 -1.72 -9.32 37.27
CA ARG A 244 -1.59 -10.13 38.51
C ARG A 244 -0.58 -11.27 38.32
N ASN A 245 -0.59 -11.91 37.15
CA ASN A 245 0.38 -12.96 36.82
C ASN A 245 1.80 -12.38 36.79
N HIS A 246 2.00 -11.23 36.12
CA HIS A 246 3.30 -10.54 36.13
C HIS A 246 3.74 -10.17 37.55
N LYS A 247 2.87 -9.54 38.35
CA LYS A 247 3.18 -9.15 39.73
C LYS A 247 3.58 -10.36 40.58
N SER A 248 2.87 -11.48 40.44
CA SER A 248 3.22 -12.74 41.11
C SER A 248 4.57 -13.29 40.64
N ASP A 249 4.84 -13.27 39.34
CA ASP A 249 6.12 -13.76 38.79
C ASP A 249 7.30 -12.88 39.25
N LEU A 250 7.11 -11.57 39.34
CA LEU A 250 8.08 -10.60 39.86
C LEU A 250 8.39 -10.86 41.34
N LEU A 251 7.35 -11.00 42.18
CA LEU A 251 7.51 -11.16 43.64
C LEU A 251 8.04 -12.53 44.05
N ASN A 252 7.71 -13.59 43.31
CA ASN A 252 8.07 -14.96 43.65
C ASN A 252 9.27 -15.48 42.84
N ASN A 253 10.05 -14.58 42.24
CA ASN A 253 11.25 -14.89 41.45
C ASN A 253 11.01 -15.98 40.36
N ARG A 254 9.91 -15.85 39.61
CA ARG A 254 9.57 -16.80 38.53
C ARG A 254 9.99 -16.25 37.18
N GLY A 255 11.05 -16.80 36.60
CA GLY A 255 11.58 -16.42 35.28
C GLY A 255 10.72 -16.82 34.07
N ARG A 256 9.39 -16.71 34.13
CA ARG A 256 8.47 -17.12 33.04
C ARG A 256 8.40 -16.11 31.89
N CYS A 257 8.83 -14.87 32.13
CA CYS A 257 8.99 -13.85 31.10
C CYS A 257 10.24 -13.01 31.37
N GLU A 258 10.77 -12.38 30.32
CA GLU A 258 12.00 -11.59 30.42
C GLU A 258 11.84 -10.34 31.31
N LEU A 259 10.63 -9.82 31.47
CA LEU A 259 10.34 -8.75 32.45
C LEU A 259 10.64 -9.22 33.89
N ALA A 260 10.24 -10.44 34.24
CA ALA A 260 10.51 -11.00 35.57
C ALA A 260 11.97 -11.37 35.74
N VAL A 261 12.62 -11.91 34.70
CA VAL A 261 14.07 -12.18 34.72
C VAL A 261 14.84 -10.89 34.96
N HIS A 262 14.51 -9.81 34.24
CA HIS A 262 15.13 -8.51 34.41
C HIS A 262 14.95 -7.96 35.84
N TYR A 263 13.70 -7.94 36.34
CA TYR A 263 13.40 -7.44 37.67
C TYR A 263 14.21 -8.14 38.77
N ASN A 264 14.34 -9.47 38.67
CA ASN A 264 15.03 -10.30 39.66
C ASN A 264 16.56 -10.35 39.49
N SER A 265 17.08 -9.91 38.34
CA SER A 265 18.53 -9.95 38.05
C SER A 265 19.34 -8.84 38.75
N SER A 266 18.68 -7.76 39.18
CA SER A 266 19.30 -6.67 39.92
C SER A 266 18.29 -6.03 40.87
N PRO A 267 18.73 -5.28 41.90
CA PRO A 267 17.79 -4.68 42.86
C PRO A 267 16.79 -3.74 42.17
N HIS A 268 15.50 -4.03 42.25
CA HIS A 268 14.40 -3.20 41.73
C HIS A 268 13.26 -3.15 42.74
N GLN A 269 12.57 -2.01 42.80
CA GLN A 269 11.29 -1.89 43.50
C GLN A 269 10.15 -2.14 42.51
N LEU A 270 9.03 -2.70 42.96
CA LEU A 270 7.85 -2.87 42.09
C LEU A 270 7.38 -1.53 41.49
N SER A 271 7.56 -0.43 42.20
CA SER A 271 7.29 0.93 41.74
C SER A 271 8.10 1.36 40.52
N ASP A 272 9.25 0.74 40.27
CA ASP A 272 10.12 1.03 39.12
C ASP A 272 9.47 0.60 37.79
N ILE A 273 8.51 -0.33 37.84
CA ILE A 273 7.84 -0.86 36.64
C ILE A 273 6.44 -0.26 36.52
N LYS A 274 6.17 0.42 35.40
CA LYS A 274 4.80 0.83 35.03
C LYS A 274 4.38 0.24 33.72
N PHE A 275 3.07 0.15 33.52
CA PHE A 275 2.46 -0.43 32.35
C PHE A 275 1.59 0.59 31.62
N ILE A 276 1.53 0.49 30.29
CA ILE A 276 0.57 1.22 29.46
C ILE A 276 0.01 0.29 28.39
N ILE A 277 -1.30 0.34 28.17
CA ILE A 277 -1.95 -0.41 27.09
C ILE A 277 -1.89 0.45 25.84
N ILE A 278 -1.39 -0.12 24.73
CA ILE A 278 -1.06 0.66 23.53
C ILE A 278 -1.95 0.34 22.32
N GLU A 279 -2.56 -0.84 22.28
CA GLU A 279 -3.44 -1.24 21.19
C GLU A 279 -4.40 -2.34 21.64
N GLN A 280 -5.65 -2.27 21.18
CA GLN A 280 -6.61 -3.39 21.25
C GLN A 280 -6.83 -3.97 19.85
N THR A 281 -6.86 -5.30 19.78
CA THR A 281 -7.15 -6.04 18.56
C THR A 281 -8.60 -6.52 18.55
N TYR A 282 -9.26 -6.40 17.40
CA TYR A 282 -10.61 -6.91 17.19
C TYR A 282 -10.55 -7.93 16.08
N SER A 283 -10.39 -9.21 16.42
CA SER A 283 -10.50 -10.29 15.45
C SER A 283 -11.88 -10.93 15.54
N LYS A 284 -12.63 -10.95 14.43
CA LYS A 284 -13.91 -11.66 14.32
C LYS A 284 -13.76 -13.19 14.26
N SER A 285 -12.55 -13.67 14.03
CA SER A 285 -12.18 -15.09 14.04
C SER A 285 -11.26 -15.36 15.23
N ASN A 286 -11.51 -16.42 16.00
CA ASN A 286 -10.78 -16.89 17.19
C ASN A 286 -9.30 -17.29 16.93
N ASN A 287 -8.59 -16.62 16.02
CA ASN A 287 -7.23 -16.96 15.67
C ASN A 287 -6.25 -16.01 16.36
N ASP A 288 -5.52 -16.58 17.33
CA ASP A 288 -4.47 -15.98 18.15
C ASP A 288 -3.37 -15.22 17.35
N THR A 289 -3.29 -15.51 16.05
CA THR A 289 -2.38 -14.93 15.06
C THR A 289 -2.40 -13.41 14.97
N ALA A 290 -3.54 -12.74 15.17
CA ALA A 290 -3.62 -11.28 15.04
C ALA A 290 -2.83 -10.57 16.14
N LEU A 291 -3.01 -11.00 17.38
CA LEU A 291 -2.30 -10.47 18.55
C LEU A 291 -0.79 -10.71 18.44
N THR A 292 -0.36 -11.92 18.08
CA THR A 292 1.07 -12.23 17.91
C THR A 292 1.71 -11.39 16.81
N LYS A 293 1.01 -11.17 15.68
CA LYS A 293 1.51 -10.28 14.62
C LYS A 293 1.65 -8.82 15.07
N ARG A 294 0.69 -8.32 15.86
CA ARG A 294 0.71 -6.94 16.36
C ARG A 294 1.74 -6.74 17.48
N GLU A 295 1.89 -7.72 18.37
CA GLU A 295 2.98 -7.78 19.34
C GLU A 295 4.35 -7.73 18.63
N GLY A 296 4.56 -8.59 17.62
CA GLY A 296 5.78 -8.60 16.83
C GLY A 296 6.06 -7.27 16.10
N PHE A 297 5.02 -6.63 15.59
CA PHE A 297 5.13 -5.28 15.03
C PHE A 297 5.62 -4.26 16.06
N TRP A 298 5.03 -4.22 17.26
CA TRP A 298 5.40 -3.25 18.28
C TRP A 298 6.77 -3.50 18.90
N LEU A 299 7.16 -4.76 19.05
CA LEU A 299 8.52 -5.17 19.44
C LEU A 299 9.57 -4.56 18.51
N ALA A 300 9.37 -4.70 17.19
CA ALA A 300 10.25 -4.12 16.18
C ALA A 300 10.17 -2.58 16.17
N GLN A 301 8.96 -2.02 16.24
CA GLN A 301 8.72 -0.59 16.13
C GLN A 301 9.29 0.21 17.31
N LEU A 302 9.23 -0.36 18.52
CA LEU A 302 9.73 0.26 19.76
C LEU A 302 11.17 -0.16 20.09
N ASN A 303 11.73 -1.09 19.33
CA ASN A 303 13.08 -1.64 19.49
C ASN A 303 13.32 -2.21 20.90
N THR A 304 12.39 -3.02 21.38
CA THR A 304 12.45 -3.58 22.75
C THR A 304 13.15 -4.93 22.82
N LEU A 305 13.83 -5.34 21.74
CA LEU A 305 14.67 -6.53 21.76
C LEU A 305 15.97 -6.23 22.52
N PHE A 306 16.46 -7.20 23.29
CA PHE A 306 17.78 -7.15 23.91
C PHE A 306 18.86 -6.87 22.83
N PRO A 307 19.83 -5.96 23.07
CA PRO A 307 20.13 -5.28 24.34
C PRO A 307 19.38 -3.97 24.59
N LEU A 308 18.61 -3.47 23.63
CA LEU A 308 17.96 -2.13 23.70
C LEU A 308 16.61 -2.14 24.43
N GLY A 309 16.05 -3.32 24.66
CA GLY A 309 14.94 -3.56 25.58
C GLY A 309 14.99 -4.95 26.21
N LEU A 310 13.87 -5.38 26.75
CA LEU A 310 13.79 -6.59 27.59
C LEU A 310 13.42 -7.86 26.81
N ASN A 311 12.75 -7.75 25.66
CA ASN A 311 12.27 -8.91 24.92
C ASN A 311 13.41 -9.71 24.27
N LYS A 312 13.24 -11.04 24.16
CA LYS A 312 14.20 -11.92 23.47
C LYS A 312 13.54 -12.70 22.32
N ARG A 313 14.32 -13.03 21.29
CA ARG A 313 13.81 -13.71 20.08
C ARG A 313 13.16 -15.08 20.33
N LYS A 314 13.49 -15.80 21.40
CA LYS A 314 12.80 -17.07 21.72
C LYS A 314 11.30 -16.88 21.97
N GLU A 315 10.88 -15.71 22.46
CA GLU A 315 9.46 -15.36 22.67
C GLU A 315 8.67 -15.24 21.35
N PHE A 316 9.33 -14.90 20.24
CA PHE A 316 8.71 -14.70 18.92
C PHE A 316 8.39 -15.99 18.17
N ASN A 317 9.20 -17.03 18.34
CA ASN A 317 9.09 -18.28 17.58
C ASN A 317 8.23 -19.34 18.29
N SER A 318 7.66 -19.01 19.44
CA SER A 318 6.76 -19.93 20.13
C SER A 318 5.42 -20.01 19.38
N SER A 319 5.20 -21.12 18.68
CA SER A 319 3.94 -21.45 17.99
C SER A 319 2.75 -21.58 18.95
N LYS A 320 3.01 -21.64 20.25
CA LYS A 320 2.06 -21.52 21.34
C LYS A 320 2.39 -20.25 22.12
N ARG A 321 1.42 -19.38 22.41
CA ARG A 321 1.61 -18.45 23.54
C ARG A 321 1.99 -19.25 24.76
N ILE A 322 2.91 -18.75 25.59
CA ILE A 322 3.12 -19.32 26.92
C ILE A 322 1.76 -19.25 27.62
N SER A 323 1.07 -20.39 27.71
CA SER A 323 -0.21 -20.49 28.38
C SER A 323 0.09 -20.48 29.87
N TYR A 324 -0.17 -19.35 30.53
CA TYR A 324 -0.14 -19.25 31.99
C TYR A 324 -1.42 -19.85 32.59
N LEU A 325 -1.77 -21.06 32.17
CA LEU A 325 -2.87 -21.85 32.68
C LEU A 325 -2.37 -23.28 32.90
N ARG A 326 -1.91 -23.56 34.12
CA ARG A 326 -2.59 -24.43 35.07
C ARG A 326 -2.12 -24.08 36.48
#